data_AF-A0A845TVT1-F1
#
_entry.id   AF-A0A845TVT1-F1
#
_cell.length_a   1.000
_cell.length_b   1.000
_cell.length_c   1.000
_cell.angle_alpha   90.00
_cell.angle_beta   90.00
_cell.angle_gamma   90.00
#
_symmetry.space_group_name_H-M   'P 1'
#
loop_
_entity.id
_entity.type
_entity.pdbx_description
1 polymer ?
#
loop_
_entity_poly.entity_id
_entity_poly.type
_entity_poly.pdbx_seq_one_letter_code
_entity_poly.pdbx_strand_id
1 'polypeptide(L)'
;MLGFTSVRHCKPRARTVALPGLLFAVTLASVPLNAQQEGPLMVPPPVVESSHPAPAKASSTDHETSHTSNAPAPLPVEEIIRRFAAREAEFRKERENFTYTQSFVLETIDVDGQPDGQYKLTSDIVFSSGGKRYEKVTYAPAPTLHRISLPTQQDLDDLEHVQPFVLATEELPKYDVKYVGREQLDEVDTYVFDVAPKTLEKNQRYFQGRIWVDEKDMAIVKTYGKAVPDIRKGGNENLFPRFETFRENIEGSYWFPTYTRSDDVLHYSSGDVHLRMKVRYTNYQRYNVTIKLGAPSEVKPDHP
;
A
#
# COMPACT_ATOMS: atom_id res chain seq x y z
N MET A 1 62.31 -5.04 8.09
CA MET A 1 61.68 -5.71 6.93
C MET A 1 60.41 -4.92 6.63
N LEU A 2 60.39 -3.92 5.74
CA LEU A 2 60.37 -4.02 4.26
C LEU A 2 59.35 -5.10 3.80
N GLY A 3 58.26 -4.78 3.10
CA GLY A 3 57.95 -3.51 2.47
C GLY A 3 56.54 -3.36 1.89
N PHE A 4 56.41 -2.18 1.27
CA PHE A 4 55.34 -1.67 0.44
C PHE A 4 55.08 -2.54 -0.80
N THR A 5 53.81 -2.56 -1.23
CA THR A 5 53.48 -2.48 -2.66
C THR A 5 52.12 -1.80 -2.88
N SER A 6 52.20 -0.57 -3.36
CA SER A 6 51.20 0.13 -4.18
C SER A 6 51.05 -0.56 -5.53
N VAL A 7 49.90 -0.45 -6.22
CA VAL A 7 49.81 -0.01 -7.64
C VAL A 7 48.33 0.22 -8.05
N ARG A 8 48.04 1.51 -8.25
CA ARG A 8 47.41 2.22 -9.39
C ARG A 8 46.04 1.82 -10.00
N HIS A 9 45.22 2.87 -10.05
CA HIS A 9 44.13 3.16 -10.99
C HIS A 9 44.46 2.90 -12.47
N CYS A 10 43.43 2.49 -13.23
CA CYS A 10 43.31 2.84 -14.65
C CYS A 10 41.84 2.95 -15.08
N LYS A 11 41.42 4.15 -15.49
CA LYS A 11 40.16 4.44 -16.22
C LYS A 11 40.34 4.09 -17.70
N PRO A 12 39.32 3.58 -18.42
CA PRO A 12 39.30 3.69 -19.87
C PRO A 12 38.62 4.98 -20.33
N ARG A 13 39.35 5.69 -21.19
CA ARG A 13 39.01 6.92 -21.91
C ARG A 13 38.03 6.63 -23.05
N ALA A 14 37.13 7.60 -23.28
CA ALA A 14 36.31 7.73 -24.47
C ALA A 14 37.14 7.73 -25.76
N ARG A 15 36.63 7.06 -26.81
CA ARG A 15 37.11 7.19 -28.18
C ARG A 15 36.01 7.79 -29.04
N THR A 16 36.22 9.05 -29.40
CA THR A 16 35.55 9.77 -30.47
C THR A 16 36.00 9.17 -31.80
N VAL A 17 35.06 8.77 -32.66
CA VAL A 17 35.33 8.47 -34.07
C VAL A 17 34.51 9.45 -34.89
N ALA A 18 35.20 10.33 -35.61
CA ALA A 18 34.64 11.17 -36.66
C ALA A 18 35.01 10.52 -38.01
N LEU A 19 34.03 10.39 -38.92
CA LEU A 19 34.25 10.16 -40.36
C LEU A 19 33.15 10.92 -41.13
N PRO A 20 33.36 11.28 -42.40
CA PRO A 20 32.90 12.53 -43.00
C PRO A 20 31.59 12.38 -43.76
N GLY A 21 30.96 13.52 -44.04
CA GLY A 21 29.77 13.62 -44.86
C GLY A 21 30.00 13.29 -46.34
N LEU A 22 28.93 12.85 -46.99
CA LEU A 22 28.69 13.05 -48.42
C LEU A 22 27.19 13.28 -48.65
N LEU A 23 26.92 14.17 -49.59
CA LEU A 23 25.66 14.82 -49.90
C LEU A 23 24.67 14.00 -50.76
N PHE A 24 23.44 14.52 -50.76
CA PHE A 24 22.42 14.55 -51.82
C PHE A 24 21.63 13.27 -52.15
N ALA A 25 20.33 13.29 -51.81
CA ALA A 25 19.26 13.28 -52.82
C ALA A 25 17.92 13.69 -52.18
N VAL A 26 17.38 14.81 -52.66
CA VAL A 26 16.02 15.30 -52.42
C VAL A 26 15.08 14.51 -53.33
N THR A 27 14.04 13.90 -52.79
CA THR A 27 12.87 13.49 -53.56
C THR A 27 11.61 14.03 -52.90
N LEU A 28 11.06 15.06 -53.55
CA LEU A 28 9.71 15.58 -53.35
C LEU A 28 8.71 14.53 -53.86
N ALA A 29 7.83 14.05 -52.99
CA ALA A 29 6.61 13.34 -53.41
C ALA A 29 5.41 14.19 -52.98
N SER A 30 4.81 14.82 -53.99
CA SER A 30 3.67 15.71 -53.95
C SER A 30 2.40 14.97 -53.54
N VAL A 31 1.65 15.52 -52.60
CA VAL A 31 0.29 15.10 -52.25
C VAL A 31 -0.68 15.76 -53.24
N PRO A 32 -1.59 15.03 -53.92
CA PRO A 32 -2.74 15.67 -54.53
C PRO A 32 -3.84 15.86 -53.49
N LEU A 33 -4.15 17.14 -53.27
CA LEU A 33 -5.35 17.66 -52.65
C LEU A 33 -6.57 17.20 -53.46
N ASN A 34 -7.53 16.52 -52.84
CA ASN A 34 -8.85 16.34 -53.43
C ASN A 34 -9.91 16.76 -52.39
N ALA A 35 -10.59 17.84 -52.71
CA ALA A 35 -11.70 18.42 -51.95
C ALA A 35 -13.04 18.03 -52.58
N GLN A 36 -14.07 18.07 -51.74
CA GLN A 36 -15.52 17.96 -51.99
C GLN A 36 -16.10 16.56 -52.28
N GLN A 37 -16.96 16.07 -51.38
CA GLN A 37 -18.39 16.41 -51.42
C GLN A 37 -19.09 15.97 -50.12
N GLU A 38 -19.71 16.90 -49.39
CA GLU A 38 -20.67 16.59 -48.32
C GLU A 38 -21.95 16.03 -48.93
N GLY A 39 -22.31 14.81 -48.52
CA GLY A 39 -23.59 14.16 -48.76
C GLY A 39 -24.26 13.82 -47.41
N PRO A 40 -25.59 13.64 -47.38
CA PRO A 40 -26.41 13.86 -46.19
C PRO A 40 -26.25 12.80 -45.09
N LEU A 41 -26.38 13.30 -43.86
CA LEU A 41 -26.31 12.62 -42.56
C LEU A 41 -27.08 11.27 -42.55
N MET A 42 -26.37 10.18 -42.26
CA MET A 42 -26.97 8.94 -41.76
C MET A 42 -26.78 8.87 -40.24
N VAL A 43 -27.91 8.77 -39.53
CA VAL A 43 -27.98 8.61 -38.08
C VAL A 43 -27.49 7.21 -37.70
N PRO A 44 -26.53 7.03 -36.77
CA PRO A 44 -26.20 5.72 -36.25
C PRO A 44 -27.26 5.24 -35.24
N PRO A 45 -27.55 3.93 -35.15
CA PRO A 45 -28.47 3.38 -34.15
C PRO A 45 -27.87 3.48 -32.74
N PRO A 46 -28.70 3.49 -31.67
CA PRO A 46 -28.19 3.72 -30.32
C PRO A 46 -27.42 2.49 -29.84
N VAL A 47 -26.12 2.65 -29.62
CA VAL A 47 -25.35 1.72 -28.80
C VAL A 47 -25.62 2.08 -27.35
N VAL A 48 -26.21 1.12 -26.63
CA VAL A 48 -26.46 1.18 -25.20
C VAL A 48 -25.11 1.14 -24.48
N GLU A 49 -24.59 2.31 -24.13
CA GLU A 49 -23.38 2.45 -23.33
C GLU A 49 -23.79 2.45 -21.85
N SER A 50 -23.44 1.37 -21.15
CA SER A 50 -23.55 1.21 -19.71
C SER A 50 -22.80 2.33 -19.00
N SER A 51 -23.53 3.28 -18.43
CA SER A 51 -22.98 4.37 -17.63
C SER A 51 -22.37 3.82 -16.34
N HIS A 52 -21.06 3.56 -16.35
CA HIS A 52 -20.25 3.66 -15.14
C HIS A 52 -20.07 5.16 -14.87
N PRO A 53 -20.43 5.70 -13.70
CA PRO A 53 -20.17 7.09 -13.40
C PRO A 53 -18.65 7.33 -13.33
N ALA A 54 -18.18 8.31 -14.11
CA ALA A 54 -16.83 8.85 -14.03
C ALA A 54 -16.56 9.42 -12.62
N PRO A 55 -15.32 9.35 -12.10
CA PRO A 55 -15.01 9.88 -10.77
C PRO A 55 -15.23 11.39 -10.77
N ALA A 56 -16.16 11.83 -9.92
CA ALA A 56 -16.35 13.24 -9.61
C ALA A 56 -15.04 13.85 -9.12
N LYS A 57 -14.76 15.08 -9.57
CA LYS A 57 -13.64 15.90 -9.09
C LYS A 57 -13.71 16.00 -7.56
N ALA A 58 -12.72 15.41 -6.89
CA ALA A 58 -12.58 15.50 -5.44
C ALA A 58 -12.06 16.88 -5.06
N SER A 59 -12.99 17.76 -4.66
CA SER A 59 -12.70 18.94 -3.85
C SER A 59 -12.79 18.58 -2.37
N SER A 60 -11.75 18.95 -1.62
CA SER A 60 -11.71 19.22 -0.16
C SER A 60 -12.50 18.29 0.77
N THR A 61 -11.75 17.46 1.51
CA THR A 61 -11.91 17.14 2.95
C THR A 61 -13.31 17.27 3.56
N ASP A 62 -14.28 16.50 3.07
CA ASP A 62 -15.43 16.13 3.86
C ASP A 62 -15.11 14.79 4.53
N HIS A 63 -14.65 14.86 5.79
CA HIS A 63 -14.97 13.79 6.73
C HIS A 63 -16.50 13.74 6.74
N GLU A 64 -17.06 12.77 6.02
CA GLU A 64 -18.45 12.38 6.23
C GLU A 64 -18.60 12.17 7.74
N THR A 65 -19.34 13.07 8.38
CA THR A 65 -19.51 13.12 9.82
C THR A 65 -20.34 11.92 10.23
N SER A 66 -19.70 10.77 10.32
CA SER A 66 -20.22 9.63 11.05
C SER A 66 -20.28 10.07 12.51
N HIS A 67 -21.50 10.35 12.97
CA HIS A 67 -21.76 10.78 14.32
C HIS A 67 -21.46 9.60 15.25
N THR A 68 -20.26 9.55 15.83
CA THR A 68 -19.95 8.60 16.90
C THR A 68 -20.90 8.88 18.06
N SER A 69 -21.78 7.92 18.36
CA SER A 69 -22.67 7.98 19.50
C SER A 69 -21.89 7.55 20.75
N ASN A 70 -21.80 8.44 21.73
CA ASN A 70 -21.16 8.14 23.03
C ASN A 70 -22.08 7.32 23.96
N ALA A 71 -23.06 6.61 23.41
CA ALA A 71 -23.94 5.74 24.18
C ALA A 71 -23.13 4.62 24.86
N PRO A 72 -23.51 4.20 26.08
CA PRO A 72 -22.88 3.05 26.73
C PRO A 72 -22.96 1.81 25.85
N ALA A 73 -21.89 1.01 25.85
CA ALA A 73 -21.87 -0.25 25.14
C ALA A 73 -22.96 -1.21 25.70
N PRO A 74 -23.67 -1.98 24.84
CA PRO A 74 -24.68 -2.95 25.28
C PRO A 74 -24.09 -4.09 26.13
N LEU A 75 -22.80 -4.36 25.95
CA LEU A 75 -22.00 -5.31 26.71
C LEU A 75 -20.93 -4.57 27.52
N PRO A 76 -20.40 -5.16 28.61
CA PRO A 76 -19.22 -4.62 29.27
C PRO A 76 -18.09 -4.42 28.27
N VAL A 77 -17.44 -3.24 28.30
CA VAL A 77 -16.37 -2.88 27.36
C VAL A 77 -15.26 -3.93 27.32
N GLU A 78 -14.82 -4.41 28.48
CA GLU A 78 -13.80 -5.46 28.59
C GLU A 78 -14.22 -6.78 27.91
N GLU A 79 -15.51 -7.10 27.91
CA GLU A 79 -16.03 -8.27 27.23
C GLU A 79 -15.96 -8.12 25.71
N ILE A 80 -16.26 -6.93 25.19
CA ILE A 80 -16.13 -6.61 23.76
C ILE A 80 -14.65 -6.70 23.36
N ILE A 81 -13.75 -6.12 24.16
CA ILE A 81 -12.30 -6.17 23.94
C ILE A 81 -11.80 -7.61 23.87
N ARG A 82 -12.19 -8.45 24.83
CA ARG A 82 -11.84 -9.87 24.87
C ARG A 82 -12.35 -10.61 23.63
N ARG A 83 -13.58 -10.36 23.21
CA ARG A 83 -14.19 -11.05 22.05
C ARG A 83 -13.54 -10.67 20.74
N PHE A 84 -13.35 -9.38 20.46
CA PHE A 84 -12.74 -8.99 19.20
C PHE A 84 -11.28 -9.42 19.14
N ALA A 85 -10.55 -9.37 20.26
CA ALA A 85 -9.15 -9.80 20.27
C ALA A 85 -9.00 -11.32 20.06
N ALA A 86 -9.94 -12.11 20.57
CA ALA A 86 -10.01 -13.53 20.27
C ALA A 86 -10.31 -13.77 18.77
N ARG A 87 -11.22 -12.99 18.20
CA ARG A 87 -11.56 -13.05 16.77
C ARG A 87 -10.39 -12.67 15.87
N GLU A 88 -9.65 -11.62 16.22
CA GLU A 88 -8.43 -11.22 15.52
C GLU A 88 -7.32 -12.27 15.65
N ALA A 89 -7.27 -13.06 16.74
CA ALA A 89 -6.34 -14.17 16.88
C ALA A 89 -6.66 -15.33 15.92
N GLU A 90 -7.94 -15.63 15.70
CA GLU A 90 -8.38 -16.59 14.69
C GLU A 90 -8.06 -16.08 13.29
N PHE A 91 -8.38 -14.82 13.00
CA PHE A 91 -8.11 -14.18 11.73
C PHE A 91 -6.61 -14.21 11.38
N ARG A 92 -5.72 -13.93 12.35
CA ARG A 92 -4.27 -13.98 12.13
C ARG A 92 -3.82 -15.34 11.58
N LYS A 93 -4.28 -16.42 12.20
CA LYS A 93 -3.95 -17.79 11.78
C LYS A 93 -4.54 -18.08 10.41
N GLU A 94 -5.78 -17.65 10.17
CA GLU A 94 -6.44 -17.92 8.90
C GLU A 94 -5.81 -17.14 7.74
N ARG A 95 -5.32 -15.92 7.98
CA ARG A 95 -4.66 -15.09 6.95
C ARG A 95 -3.47 -15.81 6.33
N GLU A 96 -2.76 -16.64 7.08
CA GLU A 96 -1.65 -17.45 6.60
C GLU A 96 -2.07 -18.53 5.59
N ASN A 97 -3.37 -18.82 5.47
CA ASN A 97 -3.91 -19.78 4.50
C ASN A 97 -4.34 -19.11 3.18
N PHE A 98 -4.12 -17.81 3.00
CA PHE A 98 -4.56 -17.06 1.82
C PHE A 98 -3.39 -16.46 1.05
N THR A 99 -3.47 -16.56 -0.27
CA THR A 99 -2.64 -15.78 -1.19
C THR A 99 -3.42 -14.56 -1.67
N TYR A 100 -2.71 -13.50 -2.05
CA TYR A 100 -3.32 -12.28 -2.61
C TYR A 100 -2.30 -11.47 -3.41
N THR A 101 -2.80 -10.61 -4.30
CA THR A 101 -1.98 -9.60 -4.98
C THR A 101 -2.06 -8.29 -4.20
N GLN A 102 -0.92 -7.72 -3.86
CA GLN A 102 -0.78 -6.42 -3.20
C GLN A 102 -0.27 -5.39 -4.20
N SER A 103 -1.01 -4.30 -4.42
CA SER A 103 -0.58 -3.17 -5.24
C SER A 103 -0.42 -1.92 -4.39
N PHE A 104 0.80 -1.42 -4.31
CA PHE A 104 1.19 -0.24 -3.56
C PHE A 104 1.54 0.91 -4.52
N VAL A 105 0.93 2.07 -4.28
CA VAL A 105 1.20 3.32 -4.99
C VAL A 105 1.46 4.41 -3.97
N LEU A 106 2.57 5.11 -4.13
CA LEU A 106 2.96 6.28 -3.36
C LEU A 106 3.15 7.46 -4.29
N GLU A 107 2.52 8.59 -3.99
CA GLU A 107 2.55 9.81 -4.80
C GLU A 107 2.94 11.00 -3.95
N THR A 108 3.82 11.87 -4.47
CA THR A 108 3.98 13.23 -3.96
C THR A 108 3.06 14.16 -4.73
N ILE A 109 2.44 15.09 -4.03
CA ILE A 109 1.42 15.98 -4.57
C ILE A 109 1.97 17.42 -4.63
N ASP A 110 1.80 18.08 -5.76
CA ASP A 110 2.17 19.47 -5.98
C ASP A 110 1.15 20.47 -5.41
N VAL A 111 1.43 21.75 -5.58
CA VAL A 111 0.58 22.85 -5.09
C VAL A 111 -0.78 22.94 -5.80
N ASP A 112 -0.89 22.36 -6.99
CA ASP A 112 -2.12 22.29 -7.78
C ASP A 112 -2.94 21.02 -7.47
N GLY A 113 -2.46 20.20 -6.51
CA GLY A 113 -3.11 18.96 -6.09
C GLY A 113 -2.89 17.78 -7.03
N GLN A 114 -1.91 17.87 -7.95
CA GLN A 114 -1.58 16.81 -8.90
C GLN A 114 -0.37 15.98 -8.45
N PRO A 115 -0.30 14.69 -8.81
CA PRO A 115 0.90 13.90 -8.58
C PRO A 115 2.10 14.42 -9.39
N ASP A 116 3.18 14.81 -8.72
CA ASP A 116 4.44 15.25 -9.34
C ASP A 116 5.56 14.18 -9.29
N GLY A 117 5.39 13.14 -8.46
CA GLY A 117 6.30 12.01 -8.33
C GLY A 117 5.57 10.76 -7.88
N GLN A 118 6.04 9.59 -8.30
CA GLN A 118 5.35 8.32 -8.04
C GLN A 118 6.30 7.14 -7.83
N TYR A 119 5.93 6.26 -6.90
CA TYR A 119 6.49 4.92 -6.72
C TYR A 119 5.37 3.88 -6.79
N LYS A 120 5.61 2.78 -7.51
CA LYS A 120 4.66 1.68 -7.71
C LYS A 120 5.33 0.34 -7.45
N LEU A 121 4.63 -0.52 -6.73
CA LEU A 121 5.04 -1.89 -6.47
C LEU A 121 3.79 -2.78 -6.49
N THR A 122 3.80 -3.81 -7.32
CA THR A 122 2.81 -4.89 -7.27
C THR A 122 3.52 -6.20 -7.03
N SER A 123 3.01 -6.95 -6.06
CA SER A 123 3.56 -8.22 -5.62
C SER A 123 2.47 -9.25 -5.38
N ASP A 124 2.76 -10.51 -5.72
CA ASP A 124 1.95 -11.65 -5.28
C ASP A 124 2.49 -12.15 -3.94
N ILE A 125 1.59 -12.26 -2.96
CA ILE A 125 1.90 -12.68 -1.59
C ILE A 125 1.45 -14.13 -1.40
N VAL A 126 2.37 -14.95 -0.92
CA VAL A 126 2.15 -16.37 -0.63
C VAL A 126 2.72 -16.67 0.75
N PHE A 127 2.07 -17.52 1.53
CA PHE A 127 2.60 -18.00 2.80
C PHE A 127 3.03 -19.46 2.65
N SER A 128 4.14 -19.85 3.29
CA SER A 128 4.45 -21.27 3.42
C SER A 128 3.57 -21.94 4.46
N SER A 129 3.59 -23.28 4.47
CA SER A 129 2.94 -24.09 5.51
C SER A 129 3.39 -23.81 6.95
N GLY A 130 4.49 -23.08 7.14
CA GLY A 130 4.97 -22.62 8.44
C GLY A 130 4.66 -21.16 8.75
N GLY A 131 3.72 -20.53 8.02
CA GLY A 131 3.28 -19.15 8.24
C GLY A 131 4.24 -18.07 7.72
N LYS A 132 5.35 -18.45 7.05
CA LYS A 132 6.32 -17.49 6.53
C LYS A 132 5.79 -16.83 5.26
N ARG A 133 5.68 -15.50 5.26
CA ARG A 133 5.33 -14.68 4.07
C ARG A 133 6.46 -14.72 3.04
N TYR A 134 6.10 -14.91 1.79
CA TYR A 134 6.93 -14.78 0.60
C TYR A 134 6.30 -13.76 -0.33
N GLU A 135 7.11 -12.82 -0.80
CA GLU A 135 6.71 -11.76 -1.71
C GLU A 135 7.37 -11.99 -3.07
N LYS A 136 6.55 -12.09 -4.12
CA LYS A 136 7.02 -12.14 -5.50
C LYS A 136 6.63 -10.85 -6.20
N VAL A 137 7.59 -9.97 -6.43
CA VAL A 137 7.38 -8.75 -7.20
C VAL A 137 7.01 -9.09 -8.64
N THR A 138 5.86 -8.61 -9.11
CA THR A 138 5.37 -8.80 -10.48
C THR A 138 5.44 -7.53 -11.31
N TYR A 139 5.44 -6.36 -10.67
CA TYR A 139 5.57 -5.06 -11.34
C TYR A 139 6.21 -4.02 -10.43
N ALA A 140 7.28 -3.38 -10.91
CA ALA A 140 7.98 -2.30 -10.21
C ALA A 140 8.68 -1.39 -11.24
N PRO A 141 7.96 -0.41 -11.84
CA PRO A 141 8.54 0.49 -12.83
C PRO A 141 9.55 1.45 -12.17
N ALA A 142 10.37 2.11 -12.99
CA ALA A 142 11.28 3.13 -12.51
C ALA A 142 10.50 4.25 -11.78
N PRO A 143 10.88 4.59 -10.53
CA PRO A 143 10.18 5.62 -9.76
C PRO A 143 10.50 7.03 -10.28
N THR A 144 9.56 7.95 -10.08
CA THR A 144 9.69 9.37 -10.44
C THR A 144 9.68 10.30 -9.22
N LEU A 145 9.73 9.72 -8.01
CA LEU A 145 9.84 10.48 -6.75
C LEU A 145 11.12 11.31 -6.74
N HIS A 146 10.97 12.60 -6.40
CA HIS A 146 12.08 13.55 -6.33
C HIS A 146 12.02 14.46 -5.09
N ARG A 147 10.88 14.53 -4.39
CA ARG A 147 10.67 15.32 -3.17
C ARG A 147 10.95 14.54 -1.89
N ILE A 148 10.90 13.21 -1.99
CA ILE A 148 11.20 12.27 -0.92
C ILE A 148 12.08 11.17 -1.46
N SER A 149 12.82 10.53 -0.56
CA SER A 149 13.53 9.29 -0.85
C SER A 149 12.53 8.18 -1.19
N LEU A 150 13.02 7.15 -1.88
CA LEU A 150 12.25 5.92 -2.08
C LEU A 150 11.86 5.30 -0.72
N PRO A 151 10.73 4.58 -0.65
CA PRO A 151 10.32 3.86 0.54
C PRO A 151 11.48 3.05 1.12
N THR A 152 11.77 3.28 2.39
CA THR A 152 12.79 2.58 3.15
C THR A 152 12.33 1.16 3.49
N GLN A 153 13.25 0.31 3.92
CA GLN A 153 12.87 -1.02 4.44
C GLN A 153 11.86 -0.90 5.59
N GLN A 154 11.97 0.13 6.42
CA GLN A 154 11.04 0.36 7.51
C GLN A 154 9.61 0.66 7.03
N ASP A 155 9.48 1.37 5.91
CA ASP A 155 8.18 1.70 5.32
C ASP A 155 7.54 0.44 4.71
N LEU A 156 8.35 -0.43 4.11
CA LEU A 156 7.91 -1.73 3.61
C LEU A 156 7.53 -2.69 4.76
N ASP A 157 8.28 -2.67 5.86
CA ASP A 157 7.96 -3.46 7.05
C ASP A 157 6.63 -3.00 7.67
N ASP A 158 6.37 -1.69 7.71
CA ASP A 158 5.10 -1.13 8.18
C ASP A 158 3.94 -1.48 7.24
N LEU A 159 4.16 -1.48 5.92
CA LEU A 159 3.19 -1.92 4.90
C LEU A 159 2.79 -3.39 5.09
N GLU A 160 3.73 -4.24 5.51
CA GLU A 160 3.48 -5.66 5.77
C GLU A 160 2.78 -5.91 7.11
N HIS A 161 3.25 -5.27 8.18
CA HIS A 161 2.92 -5.64 9.55
C HIS A 161 1.98 -4.67 10.27
N VAL A 162 2.08 -3.37 9.98
CA VAL A 162 1.35 -2.32 10.71
C VAL A 162 0.07 -1.92 9.98
N GLN A 163 0.11 -1.70 8.67
CA GLN A 163 -1.05 -1.23 7.91
C GLN A 163 -2.23 -2.21 7.88
N PRO A 164 -2.02 -3.53 7.81
CA PRO A 164 -3.10 -4.53 7.98
C PRO A 164 -3.64 -4.65 9.41
N PHE A 165 -3.02 -3.95 10.38
CA PHE A 165 -3.18 -3.96 11.83
C PHE A 165 -4.11 -5.04 12.40
N VAL A 166 -3.56 -6.00 13.13
CA VAL A 166 -4.33 -7.03 13.86
C VAL A 166 -4.07 -6.86 15.35
N LEU A 167 -5.13 -6.73 16.15
CA LEU A 167 -5.05 -6.64 17.61
C LEU A 167 -5.60 -7.91 18.25
N ALA A 168 -4.79 -8.96 18.31
CA ALA A 168 -5.20 -10.22 18.91
C ALA A 168 -4.92 -10.25 20.41
N THR A 169 -5.41 -11.31 21.07
CA THR A 169 -5.29 -11.52 22.52
C THR A 169 -3.86 -11.36 23.05
N GLU A 170 -2.86 -11.79 22.28
CA GLU A 170 -1.44 -11.72 22.68
C GLU A 170 -0.84 -10.31 22.60
N GLU A 171 -1.41 -9.40 21.79
CA GLU A 171 -0.98 -8.01 21.76
C GLU A 171 -1.68 -7.12 22.79
N LEU A 172 -2.87 -7.50 23.28
CA LEU A 172 -3.64 -6.68 24.22
C LEU A 172 -2.81 -6.13 25.41
N PRO A 173 -1.89 -6.89 26.05
CA PRO A 173 -1.07 -6.35 27.12
C PRO A 173 -0.22 -5.14 26.72
N LYS A 174 0.14 -5.01 25.44
CA LYS A 174 0.98 -3.93 24.89
C LYS A 174 0.20 -2.65 24.57
N TYR A 175 -1.13 -2.70 24.55
CA TYR A 175 -1.98 -1.60 24.12
C TYR A 175 -2.95 -1.15 25.22
N ASP A 176 -3.15 0.17 25.30
CA ASP A 176 -4.33 0.75 25.93
C ASP A 176 -5.44 0.81 24.89
N VAL A 177 -6.58 0.19 25.21
CA VAL A 177 -7.77 0.13 24.35
C VAL A 177 -8.90 0.83 25.07
N LYS A 178 -9.36 1.96 24.54
CA LYS A 178 -10.37 2.81 25.16
C LYS A 178 -11.61 2.88 24.30
N TYR A 179 -12.74 2.49 24.86
CA TYR A 179 -14.03 2.61 24.18
C TYR A 179 -14.40 4.08 23.98
N VAL A 180 -14.79 4.42 22.77
CA VAL A 180 -15.21 5.76 22.37
C VAL A 180 -16.72 5.83 22.25
N GLY A 181 -17.33 4.83 21.59
CA GLY A 181 -18.75 4.84 21.31
C GLY A 181 -19.15 3.85 20.23
N ARG A 182 -20.26 4.14 19.55
CA ARG A 182 -20.77 3.37 18.42
C ARG A 182 -20.86 4.23 17.18
N GLU A 183 -20.62 3.64 16.03
CA GLU A 183 -20.68 4.32 14.75
C GLU A 183 -21.13 3.35 13.68
N GLN A 184 -22.01 3.79 12.79
CA GLN A 184 -22.40 3.01 11.62
C GLN A 184 -21.47 3.37 10.47
N LEU A 185 -20.81 2.37 9.90
CA LEU A 185 -20.01 2.47 8.69
C LEU A 185 -20.78 1.80 7.56
N ASP A 186 -21.37 2.59 6.66
CA ASP A 186 -22.27 2.11 5.61
C ASP A 186 -23.41 1.25 6.19
N GLU A 187 -23.37 -0.07 5.97
CA GLU A 187 -24.37 -1.03 6.46
C GLU A 187 -23.89 -1.83 7.70
N VAL A 188 -22.76 -1.44 8.28
CA VAL A 188 -22.09 -2.14 9.39
C VAL A 188 -22.17 -1.31 10.67
N ASP A 189 -22.85 -1.83 11.69
CA ASP A 189 -22.86 -1.23 13.03
C ASP A 189 -21.56 -1.61 13.76
N THR A 190 -20.86 -0.61 14.32
CA THR A 190 -19.55 -0.85 14.92
C THR A 190 -19.39 -0.25 16.32
N TYR A 191 -18.58 -0.92 17.13
CA TYR A 191 -17.94 -0.35 18.30
C TYR A 191 -16.65 0.39 17.90
N VAL A 192 -16.46 1.59 18.45
CA VAL A 192 -15.30 2.44 18.17
C VAL A 192 -14.36 2.45 19.36
N PHE A 193 -13.07 2.20 19.13
CA PHE A 193 -12.03 2.24 20.15
C PHE A 193 -10.84 3.08 19.72
N ASP A 194 -10.29 3.86 20.64
CA ASP A 194 -8.96 4.43 20.52
C ASP A 194 -7.93 3.43 21.07
N VAL A 195 -6.86 3.21 20.30
CA VAL A 195 -5.80 2.24 20.57
C VAL A 195 -4.44 2.93 20.53
N ALA A 196 -3.66 2.76 21.59
CA ALA A 196 -2.30 3.30 21.67
C ALA A 196 -1.36 2.33 22.40
N PRO A 197 -0.08 2.21 22.00
CA PRO A 197 0.87 1.38 22.72
C PRO A 197 1.11 1.95 24.13
N LYS A 198 1.14 1.09 25.15
CA LYS A 198 1.43 1.48 26.54
C LYS A 198 2.85 1.99 26.70
N THR A 199 3.77 1.37 25.98
CA THR A 199 5.20 1.64 26.01
C THR A 199 5.79 1.43 24.63
N LEU A 200 6.72 2.30 24.23
CA LEU A 200 7.43 2.19 22.96
C LEU A 200 8.77 1.48 23.18
N GLU A 201 8.83 0.20 22.87
CA GLU A 201 10.07 -0.56 22.94
C GLU A 201 11.02 -0.22 21.78
N LYS A 202 12.32 -0.31 22.04
CA LYS A 202 13.34 -0.03 21.03
C LYS A 202 13.24 -1.06 19.90
N ASN A 203 13.30 -0.58 18.65
CA ASN A 203 13.22 -1.39 17.43
C ASN A 203 11.87 -2.10 17.21
N GLN A 204 10.83 -1.71 17.93
CA GLN A 204 9.47 -2.22 17.72
C GLN A 204 8.60 -1.14 17.09
N ARG A 205 7.76 -1.55 16.14
CA ARG A 205 6.74 -0.71 15.51
C ARG A 205 5.38 -1.02 16.10
N TYR A 206 4.58 0.02 16.29
CA TYR A 206 3.22 -0.08 16.82
C TYR A 206 2.25 0.73 15.96
N PHE A 207 0.99 0.35 16.01
CA PHE A 207 -0.10 1.17 15.52
C PHE A 207 -0.59 2.10 16.62
N GLN A 208 -0.92 3.34 16.28
CA GLN A 208 -1.65 4.23 17.18
C GLN A 208 -2.76 4.93 16.40
N GLY A 209 -3.98 4.83 16.89
CA GLY A 209 -5.14 5.38 16.19
C GLY A 209 -6.47 4.87 16.73
N ARG A 210 -7.45 4.79 15.83
CA ARG A 210 -8.81 4.35 16.08
C ARG A 210 -9.12 3.09 15.28
N ILE A 211 -9.90 2.20 15.87
CA ILE A 211 -10.42 1.00 15.23
C ILE A 211 -11.95 0.96 15.33
N TRP A 212 -12.58 0.39 14.31
CA TRP A 212 -14.00 0.10 14.27
C TRP A 212 -14.17 -1.41 14.23
N VAL A 213 -14.90 -1.95 15.19
CA VAL A 213 -15.14 -3.37 15.40
C VAL A 213 -16.60 -3.66 15.10
N ASP A 214 -16.90 -4.51 14.14
CA ASP A 214 -18.27 -4.91 13.83
C ASP A 214 -18.96 -5.58 15.03
N GLU A 215 -20.23 -5.23 15.26
CA GLU A 215 -20.98 -5.70 16.42
C GLU A 215 -21.41 -7.17 16.33
N LYS A 216 -21.47 -7.75 15.13
CA LYS A 216 -21.99 -9.11 14.89
C LYS A 216 -20.87 -10.15 14.92
N ASP A 217 -19.85 -9.96 14.09
CA ASP A 217 -18.70 -10.83 13.88
C ASP A 217 -17.55 -10.54 14.86
N MET A 218 -17.60 -9.41 15.57
CA MET A 218 -16.51 -8.93 16.45
C MET A 218 -15.17 -8.81 15.71
N ALA A 219 -15.19 -8.52 14.41
CA ALA A 219 -14.00 -8.32 13.61
C ALA A 219 -13.66 -6.83 13.49
N ILE A 220 -12.38 -6.50 13.39
CA ILE A 220 -11.98 -5.14 13.01
C ILE A 220 -12.32 -4.94 11.53
N VAL A 221 -13.14 -3.95 11.21
CA VAL A 221 -13.60 -3.65 9.83
C VAL A 221 -12.95 -2.41 9.24
N LYS A 222 -12.50 -1.49 10.10
CA LYS A 222 -11.76 -0.28 9.70
C LYS A 222 -10.73 0.10 10.75
N THR A 223 -9.60 0.64 10.30
CA THR A 223 -8.61 1.30 11.15
C THR A 223 -8.26 2.68 10.59
N TYR A 224 -7.96 3.63 11.47
CA TYR A 224 -7.45 4.95 11.12
C TYR A 224 -6.35 5.32 12.10
N GLY A 225 -5.13 5.54 11.64
CA GLY A 225 -4.04 5.82 12.56
C GLY A 225 -2.72 5.95 11.85
N LYS A 226 -1.63 5.80 12.59
CA LYS A 226 -0.28 5.79 12.03
C LYS A 226 0.61 4.78 12.73
N ALA A 227 1.70 4.45 12.06
CA ALA A 227 2.79 3.71 12.67
C ALA A 227 3.60 4.66 13.60
N VAL A 228 3.98 4.16 14.77
CA VAL A 228 4.77 4.90 15.78
C VAL A 228 5.94 4.04 16.29
N PRO A 229 7.07 4.64 16.70
CA PRO A 229 7.35 6.08 16.76
C PRO A 229 7.78 6.70 15.42
N ASP A 230 7.61 8.01 15.25
CA ASP A 230 8.34 8.73 14.17
C ASP A 230 9.84 8.73 14.46
N ILE A 231 10.67 8.65 13.40
CA ILE A 231 12.12 8.63 13.54
C ILE A 231 12.64 10.01 13.15
N ARG A 232 13.14 10.76 14.13
CA ARG A 232 13.87 12.02 13.93
C ARG A 232 15.18 11.95 14.71
N LYS A 233 16.23 11.39 14.12
CA LYS A 233 17.51 11.23 14.82
C LYS A 233 18.71 11.52 13.91
N GLY A 234 19.55 12.46 14.33
CA GLY A 234 20.87 12.71 13.73
C GLY A 234 20.82 13.17 12.27
N GLY A 235 19.80 13.94 11.88
CA GLY A 235 19.58 14.38 10.49
C GLY A 235 18.84 13.37 9.61
N ASN A 236 18.58 12.16 10.11
CA ASN A 236 17.67 11.22 9.45
C ASN A 236 16.24 11.41 9.97
N GLU A 237 15.34 11.77 9.07
CA GLU A 237 13.91 11.85 9.33
C GLU A 237 13.19 10.79 8.51
N ASN A 238 12.49 9.88 9.20
CA ASN A 238 11.47 9.04 8.58
C ASN A 238 10.15 9.27 9.31
N LEU A 239 9.20 9.87 8.60
CA LEU A 239 7.88 10.24 9.10
C LEU A 239 6.85 9.34 8.45
N PHE A 240 5.92 8.84 9.24
CA PHE A 240 4.90 7.91 8.77
C PHE A 240 3.56 8.62 8.65
N PRO A 241 2.93 8.59 7.46
CA PRO A 241 1.66 9.24 7.26
C PRO A 241 0.55 8.49 8.00
N ARG A 242 -0.53 9.20 8.33
CA ARG A 242 -1.75 8.55 8.80
C ARG A 242 -2.41 7.81 7.66
N PHE A 243 -2.90 6.61 7.94
CA PHE A 243 -3.57 5.77 6.97
C PHE A 243 -4.93 5.30 7.50
N GLU A 244 -5.81 4.99 6.55
CA GLU A 244 -7.06 4.28 6.75
C GLU A 244 -6.96 2.92 6.08
N THR A 245 -7.27 1.85 6.80
CA THR A 245 -7.42 0.51 6.20
C THR A 245 -8.87 0.07 6.34
N PHE A 246 -9.46 -0.34 5.23
CA PHE A 246 -10.79 -0.94 5.14
C PHE A 246 -10.63 -2.45 4.96
N ARG A 247 -11.49 -3.20 5.66
CA ARG A 247 -11.59 -4.64 5.50
C ARG A 247 -12.95 -5.01 4.93
N GLU A 248 -12.97 -6.08 4.15
CA GLU A 248 -14.20 -6.67 3.61
C GLU A 248 -14.28 -8.14 4.00
N ASN A 249 -15.49 -8.64 4.15
CA ASN A 249 -15.72 -10.06 4.40
C ASN A 249 -15.49 -10.87 3.11
N ILE A 250 -14.44 -11.69 3.11
CA ILE A 250 -14.10 -12.58 1.99
C ILE A 250 -14.53 -14.00 2.35
N GLU A 251 -15.19 -14.68 1.39
CA GLU A 251 -15.76 -16.03 1.56
C GLU A 251 -16.74 -16.16 2.75
N GLY A 252 -17.37 -15.05 3.17
CA GLY A 252 -18.38 -15.02 4.23
C GLY A 252 -17.84 -15.38 5.62
N SER A 253 -16.52 -15.48 5.79
CA SER A 253 -15.92 -16.09 6.98
C SER A 253 -15.02 -15.14 7.76
N TYR A 254 -14.26 -14.26 7.09
CA TYR A 254 -13.28 -13.38 7.75
C TYR A 254 -13.15 -12.03 7.03
N TRP A 255 -12.83 -10.99 7.80
CA TRP A 255 -12.65 -9.63 7.32
C TRP A 255 -11.19 -9.38 6.95
N PHE A 256 -10.87 -9.39 5.65
CA PHE A 256 -9.53 -9.15 5.13
C PHE A 256 -9.34 -7.69 4.73
N PRO A 257 -8.15 -7.11 4.92
CA PRO A 257 -7.86 -5.78 4.36
C PRO A 257 -7.98 -5.82 2.85
N THR A 258 -8.73 -4.90 2.25
CA THR A 258 -8.89 -4.80 0.78
C THR A 258 -8.34 -3.49 0.24
N TYR A 259 -8.35 -2.45 1.06
CA TYR A 259 -7.90 -1.13 0.68
C TYR A 259 -7.28 -0.37 1.85
N THR A 260 -6.07 0.15 1.64
CA THR A 260 -5.45 1.14 2.53
C THR A 260 -5.23 2.42 1.77
N ARG A 261 -5.54 3.57 2.37
CA ARG A 261 -5.26 4.89 1.80
C ARG A 261 -4.61 5.83 2.81
N SER A 262 -3.84 6.77 2.30
CA SER A 262 -3.36 7.93 3.05
C SER A 262 -3.41 9.15 2.15
N ASP A 263 -3.72 10.29 2.73
CA ASP A 263 -3.60 11.62 2.13
C ASP A 263 -3.19 12.54 3.28
N ASP A 264 -1.90 12.82 3.42
CA ASP A 264 -1.31 13.46 4.61
C ASP A 264 -0.15 14.38 4.23
N VAL A 265 0.10 15.40 5.05
CA VAL A 265 1.22 16.34 4.88
C VAL A 265 2.28 16.01 5.92
N LEU A 266 3.44 15.54 5.45
CA LEU A 266 4.57 15.19 6.30
C LEU A 266 5.49 16.40 6.48
N HIS A 267 5.70 16.79 7.74
CA HIS A 267 6.50 17.94 8.14
C HIS A 267 7.97 17.57 8.38
N TYR A 268 8.75 17.48 7.30
CA TYR A 268 10.20 17.30 7.36
C TYR A 268 10.91 18.62 7.69
N SER A 269 12.10 18.53 8.24
CA SER A 269 13.02 19.66 8.47
C SER A 269 13.39 20.41 7.20
N SER A 270 13.38 19.75 6.04
CA SER A 270 13.61 20.35 4.72
C SER A 270 12.36 21.01 4.11
N GLY A 271 11.19 20.84 4.74
CA GLY A 271 9.92 21.39 4.27
C GLY A 271 8.80 20.36 4.25
N ASP A 272 7.59 20.84 3.99
CA ASP A 272 6.39 20.03 3.94
C ASP A 272 6.28 19.24 2.64
N VAL A 273 5.87 17.97 2.74
CA VAL A 273 5.57 17.13 1.59
C VAL A 273 4.16 16.58 1.74
N HIS A 274 3.29 16.93 0.79
CA HIS A 274 1.97 16.33 0.65
C HIS A 274 2.11 14.98 -0.06
N LEU A 275 1.63 13.92 0.59
CA LEU A 275 1.78 12.55 0.15
C LEU A 275 0.42 11.86 0.07
N ARG A 276 0.24 11.09 -1.00
CA ARG A 276 -0.91 10.19 -1.17
C ARG A 276 -0.42 8.75 -1.31
N MET A 277 -1.00 7.87 -0.51
CA MET A 277 -0.69 6.44 -0.51
C MET A 277 -1.95 5.64 -0.83
N LYS A 278 -1.81 4.58 -1.63
CA LYS A 278 -2.87 3.60 -1.87
C LYS A 278 -2.27 2.20 -1.86
N VAL A 279 -2.87 1.30 -1.09
CA VAL A 279 -2.60 -0.13 -1.13
C VAL A 279 -3.90 -0.82 -1.49
N ARG A 280 -3.87 -1.70 -2.48
CA ARG A 280 -4.99 -2.61 -2.79
C ARG A 280 -4.56 -4.04 -2.57
N TYR A 281 -5.43 -4.79 -1.94
CA TYR A 281 -5.27 -6.22 -1.73
C TYR A 281 -6.39 -6.91 -2.51
N THR A 282 -6.01 -7.67 -3.53
CA THR A 282 -6.95 -8.27 -4.48
C THR A 282 -6.65 -9.74 -4.69
N ASN A 283 -7.57 -10.46 -5.32
CA ASN A 283 -7.38 -11.88 -5.68
C ASN A 283 -7.08 -12.76 -4.47
N TYR A 284 -7.76 -12.54 -3.34
CA TYR A 284 -7.69 -13.43 -2.20
C TYR A 284 -8.09 -14.85 -2.61
N GLN A 285 -7.20 -15.81 -2.40
CA GLN A 285 -7.45 -17.21 -2.68
C GLN A 285 -6.94 -18.07 -1.53
N ARG A 286 -7.82 -18.93 -1.03
CA ARG A 286 -7.44 -19.93 -0.04
C ARG A 286 -6.52 -20.97 -0.67
N TYR A 287 -5.44 -21.28 0.01
CA TYR A 287 -4.49 -22.30 -0.38
C TYR A 287 -5.10 -23.70 -0.19
N ASN A 288 -5.49 -24.36 -1.29
CA ASN A 288 -6.14 -25.67 -1.25
C ASN A 288 -5.17 -26.87 -1.27
N VAL A 289 -3.85 -26.68 -1.18
CA VAL A 289 -2.90 -27.79 -1.40
C VAL A 289 -1.67 -27.65 -0.52
N THR A 290 -1.49 -28.49 0.50
CA THR A 290 -0.21 -28.60 1.23
C THR A 290 0.92 -29.01 0.28
N ILE A 291 1.61 -28.07 -0.36
CA ILE A 291 2.81 -28.38 -1.14
C ILE A 291 3.92 -28.71 -0.16
N LYS A 292 4.25 -30.00 -0.04
CA LYS A 292 5.54 -30.43 0.48
C LYS A 292 6.59 -29.93 -0.51
N LEU A 293 7.23 -28.79 -0.24
CA LEU A 293 8.41 -28.40 -1.00
C LEU A 293 9.45 -29.53 -0.84
N GLY A 294 9.78 -30.18 -1.96
CA GLY A 294 10.88 -31.14 -2.01
C GLY A 294 12.19 -30.45 -1.66
N ALA A 295 13.14 -31.21 -1.10
CA ALA A 295 14.46 -30.70 -0.74
C ALA A 295 15.12 -30.00 -1.94
N PRO A 296 15.80 -28.85 -1.72
CA PRO A 296 16.43 -28.10 -2.80
C PRO A 296 17.43 -28.99 -3.55
N SER A 297 17.25 -29.11 -4.86
CA SER A 297 18.20 -29.78 -5.74
C SER A 297 19.19 -28.75 -6.26
N GLU A 298 20.48 -28.98 -5.99
CA GLU A 298 21.57 -28.16 -6.46
C GLU A 298 21.70 -28.33 -7.98
N VAL A 299 21.39 -27.28 -8.74
CA VAL A 299 21.62 -27.26 -10.19
C VAL A 299 23.11 -27.06 -10.41
N LYS A 300 23.83 -28.15 -10.75
CA LYS A 300 25.21 -28.04 -11.20
C LYS A 300 25.23 -27.35 -12.58
N PRO A 301 26.00 -26.27 -12.76
CA PRO A 301 26.15 -25.68 -14.08
C PRO A 301 26.95 -26.65 -14.96
N ASP A 302 26.40 -27.01 -16.12
CA ASP A 302 27.14 -27.72 -17.15
C ASP A 302 28.30 -26.83 -17.63
N HIS A 303 29.51 -27.35 -17.55
CA HIS A 303 30.68 -26.70 -18.14
C HIS A 303 30.74 -26.98 -19.65
N PRO A 304 31.15 -25.98 -20.46
CA PRO A 304 31.22 -26.09 -21.92
C PRO A 304 32.35 -27.02 -22.41
#